data_AF-A0A956ECN4-F1
#
_entry.id   AF-A0A956ECN4-F1
#
_cell.length_a   1.000
_cell.length_b   1.000
_cell.length_c   1.000
_cell.angle_alpha   90.00
_cell.angle_beta   90.00
_cell.angle_gamma   90.00
#
_symmetry.space_group_name_H-M   'P 1'
#
loop_
_entity.id
_entity.type
_entity.pdbx_description
1 polymer ?
#
loop_
_entity_poly.entity_id
_entity_poly.type
_entity_poly.pdbx_seq_one_letter_code
_entity_poly.pdbx_strand_id
1 'polypeptide(L)'
;MTRACAQGTKPDVVQSGRDRGLQVETAGRAGRSSRARWLAALVAAGLALGAVACGGGGGEEKPAETSGASAQDEAKATRLLEKAREEHSEERLRMIIARFGHTQAAESAKADLGVILAGQADEALKSGDLDKAEEKALEAKVYGDLDTTRKAQEVLDQVDDQRADLVSKDASSIAENGKCASALKRVANTLGKKARGRYKKKVQAQSRDAIVKCLAEKIEDEVEAANIDGARSLLEQSEVKVALDKEGQSAAEKALAKSIVKRSLSTVQPMLERHEWQPAIDEVDKLQASKTLDAQEYEAAFSIVQDAILAYLIQRSTEALNAKNPGEIWTEIEATEKLARWKRTPDELSDLYTYLSMAIECENLGCKRGKPKLKYSWGKIDLKPPADAKGGTVASTKHAQKLWVIADGKDLSLIATKDPGSATGAEFWQLAAGWADEKQVKSQDTELWLPPQDQLLGTRIWGPLRPPKKDYHLGVVKEVVGGKNVVVKRLSDDEDVTVELKDIRVGTLKNGLRVMAFCVDQIQPEKAKIDKVVTTVGGIPKVKVICDTEKKERVEVASALITQKAWLPPKKP
;
A
#
# COMPACT_ATOMS: atom_id res chain seq x y z
N MET A 1 -4.78 -37.50 -13.28
CA MET A 1 -5.97 -37.50 -14.16
C MET A 1 -5.90 -36.27 -15.06
N THR A 2 -5.67 -36.54 -16.34
CA THR A 2 -6.19 -35.86 -17.56
C THR A 2 -6.32 -34.33 -17.69
N ARG A 3 -5.71 -33.83 -18.77
CA ARG A 3 -5.79 -32.50 -19.45
C ARG A 3 -7.16 -32.19 -20.07
N ALA A 4 -7.45 -30.88 -20.28
CA ALA A 4 -7.90 -30.21 -21.54
C ALA A 4 -8.47 -28.80 -21.19
N CYS A 5 -7.99 -27.65 -21.72
CA CYS A 5 -8.03 -27.06 -23.07
C CYS A 5 -9.41 -26.53 -23.55
N ALA A 6 -9.53 -25.19 -23.76
CA ALA A 6 -10.20 -24.46 -24.88
C ALA A 6 -10.30 -22.95 -24.50
N GLN A 7 -9.71 -21.97 -25.21
CA GLN A 7 -10.16 -21.31 -26.47
C GLN A 7 -11.64 -20.88 -26.40
N GLY A 8 -12.09 -19.64 -26.63
CA GLY A 8 -11.57 -18.48 -27.34
C GLY A 8 -12.47 -18.19 -28.55
N THR A 9 -13.27 -17.10 -28.54
CA THR A 9 -13.94 -16.55 -29.75
C THR A 9 -14.47 -15.12 -29.54
N LYS A 10 -14.09 -14.21 -30.46
CA LYS A 10 -14.83 -13.00 -30.88
C LYS A 10 -15.90 -13.38 -31.93
N PRO A 11 -16.85 -12.48 -32.25
CA PRO A 11 -16.90 -12.00 -33.65
C PRO A 11 -17.35 -10.54 -33.86
N ASP A 12 -16.84 -9.97 -34.97
CA ASP A 12 -17.42 -9.11 -36.06
C ASP A 12 -18.50 -8.05 -35.75
N VAL A 13 -18.31 -6.75 -36.07
CA VAL A 13 -18.29 -6.07 -37.39
C VAL A 13 -19.59 -6.23 -38.19
N VAL A 14 -20.42 -5.17 -38.23
CA VAL A 14 -21.45 -4.94 -39.25
C VAL A 14 -21.42 -3.48 -39.70
N GLN A 15 -21.20 -3.30 -41.01
CA GLN A 15 -21.42 -2.07 -41.77
C GLN A 15 -22.84 -2.04 -42.35
N SER A 16 -23.49 -0.87 -42.32
CA SER A 16 -24.42 -0.35 -43.35
C SER A 16 -24.68 1.13 -42.98
N GLY A 17 -24.59 2.17 -43.80
CA GLY A 17 -24.82 2.28 -45.24
C GLY A 17 -26.22 2.87 -45.50
N ARG A 18 -26.35 4.21 -45.62
CA ARG A 18 -27.41 4.85 -46.44
C ARG A 18 -27.23 6.36 -46.62
N ASP A 19 -27.14 6.71 -47.90
CA ASP A 19 -27.35 8.02 -48.50
C ASP A 19 -28.78 8.56 -48.30
N ARG A 20 -28.92 9.89 -48.29
CA ARG A 20 -29.94 10.66 -49.03
C ARG A 20 -29.60 12.15 -49.00
N GLY A 21 -29.63 12.78 -50.18
CA GLY A 21 -29.38 14.21 -50.39
C GLY A 21 -30.64 15.05 -50.63
N LEU A 22 -30.36 16.31 -51.03
CA LEU A 22 -31.25 17.43 -51.46
C LEU A 22 -32.06 18.09 -50.33
N GLN A 23 -32.28 19.40 -50.24
CA GLN A 23 -32.12 20.57 -51.13
C GLN A 23 -32.11 21.84 -50.23
N VAL A 24 -31.19 22.80 -50.47
CA VAL A 24 -31.47 24.18 -50.92
C VAL A 24 -32.52 24.97 -50.13
N GLU A 25 -32.08 25.97 -49.37
CA GLU A 25 -32.73 27.30 -49.34
C GLU A 25 -31.71 28.40 -48.97
N THR A 26 -31.76 29.48 -49.75
CA THR A 26 -30.87 30.65 -49.77
C THR A 26 -31.59 31.89 -49.25
N ALA A 27 -30.97 32.64 -48.35
CA ALA A 27 -31.04 34.12 -48.17
C ALA A 27 -30.36 34.46 -46.81
N GLY A 28 -29.55 35.49 -46.59
CA GLY A 28 -29.15 36.67 -47.34
C GLY A 28 -28.87 37.81 -46.34
N ARG A 29 -27.60 38.25 -46.20
CA ARG A 29 -27.09 39.60 -45.79
C ARG A 29 -25.64 39.44 -45.29
N ALA A 30 -24.60 39.86 -46.02
CA ALA A 30 -24.12 41.24 -46.23
C ALA A 30 -23.86 41.97 -44.89
N GLY A 31 -22.64 42.35 -44.49
CA GLY A 31 -21.32 42.24 -45.08
C GLY A 31 -20.27 42.90 -44.16
N ARG A 32 -18.97 42.63 -44.37
CA ARG A 32 -17.84 43.57 -44.17
C ARG A 32 -16.50 42.89 -44.49
N SER A 33 -15.61 43.71 -45.05
CA SER A 33 -14.17 43.56 -45.32
C SER A 33 -13.68 42.43 -46.23
N SER A 34 -13.87 42.69 -47.53
CA SER A 34 -13.00 42.28 -48.63
C SER A 34 -11.53 42.66 -48.39
N ARG A 35 -10.70 41.71 -47.95
CA ARG A 35 -9.22 41.72 -48.14
C ARG A 35 -8.55 40.33 -48.09
N ALA A 36 -9.26 39.27 -47.68
CA ALA A 36 -8.68 37.92 -47.50
C ALA A 36 -8.82 36.95 -48.69
N ARG A 37 -9.08 37.43 -49.93
CA ARG A 37 -9.30 36.55 -51.10
C ARG A 37 -8.08 36.32 -52.01
N TRP A 38 -6.91 36.89 -51.71
CA TRP A 38 -5.74 36.79 -52.58
C TRP A 38 -4.72 35.69 -52.21
N LEU A 39 -4.84 35.02 -51.06
CA LEU A 39 -3.84 34.02 -50.62
C LEU A 39 -4.25 32.54 -50.84
N ALA A 40 -5.49 32.26 -51.20
CA ALA A 40 -5.96 30.88 -51.39
C ALA A 40 -5.72 30.30 -52.81
N ALA A 41 -5.27 31.12 -53.77
CA ALA A 41 -5.09 30.69 -55.16
C ALA A 41 -3.68 30.13 -55.47
N LEU A 42 -2.71 30.26 -54.56
CA LEU A 42 -1.32 29.86 -54.81
C LEU A 42 -0.92 28.47 -54.26
N VAL A 43 -1.77 27.82 -53.47
CA VAL A 43 -1.45 26.52 -52.83
C VAL A 43 -2.05 25.31 -53.58
N ALA A 44 -2.92 25.51 -54.55
CA ALA A 44 -3.60 24.42 -55.27
C ALA A 44 -2.81 23.82 -56.45
N ALA A 45 -1.60 24.30 -56.77
CA ALA A 45 -0.83 23.85 -57.94
C ALA A 45 0.44 23.03 -57.62
N GLY A 46 0.72 22.72 -56.34
CA GLY A 46 2.05 22.24 -55.92
C GLY A 46 2.17 20.78 -55.46
N LEU A 47 1.12 19.96 -55.45
CA LEU A 47 1.19 18.59 -54.91
C LEU A 47 0.38 17.60 -55.75
N ALA A 48 0.99 17.15 -56.85
CA ALA A 48 0.68 15.85 -57.43
C ALA A 48 1.91 15.36 -58.22
N LEU A 49 2.64 14.38 -57.67
CA LEU A 49 3.10 13.16 -58.34
C LEU A 49 4.25 12.51 -57.55
N GLY A 50 4.06 11.25 -57.16
CA GLY A 50 5.07 10.46 -56.48
C GLY A 50 4.56 9.11 -55.98
N ALA A 51 4.08 8.26 -56.89
CA ALA A 51 3.93 6.83 -56.63
C ALA A 51 4.44 6.05 -57.86
N VAL A 52 5.60 5.42 -57.69
CA VAL A 52 6.27 4.58 -58.69
C VAL A 52 5.70 3.17 -58.61
N ALA A 53 5.23 2.64 -59.74
CA ALA A 53 4.98 1.22 -59.93
C ALA A 53 5.86 0.72 -61.10
N CYS A 54 6.61 -0.34 -60.84
CA CYS A 54 7.49 -1.03 -61.78
C CYS A 54 6.71 -1.66 -62.94
N GLY A 55 7.20 -1.50 -64.17
CA GLY A 55 6.74 -2.23 -65.34
C GLY A 55 7.61 -1.91 -66.55
N GLY A 56 8.53 -2.81 -66.88
CA GLY A 56 9.44 -2.65 -68.02
C GLY A 56 8.73 -2.87 -69.36
N GLY A 57 9.11 -2.07 -70.35
CA GLY A 57 8.75 -2.22 -71.75
C GLY A 57 9.57 -1.25 -72.58
N GLY A 58 10.49 -1.77 -73.39
CA GLY A 58 11.45 -0.99 -74.17
C GLY A 58 10.79 -0.08 -75.19
N GLY A 59 11.23 1.18 -75.19
CA GLY A 59 11.03 2.17 -76.24
C GLY A 59 12.06 3.27 -76.04
N GLU A 60 12.74 3.67 -77.11
CA GLU A 60 13.69 4.80 -77.11
C GLU A 60 13.02 6.08 -76.61
N GLU A 61 13.30 6.47 -75.37
CA GLU A 61 12.95 7.79 -74.83
C GLU A 61 14.17 8.72 -74.93
N LYS A 62 13.95 9.83 -75.66
CA LYS A 62 14.84 11.00 -75.63
C LYS A 62 14.99 11.50 -74.19
N PRO A 63 16.18 11.99 -73.78
CA PRO A 63 16.32 12.63 -72.49
C PRO A 63 15.42 13.88 -72.44
N ALA A 64 14.51 13.92 -71.47
CA ALA A 64 13.78 15.14 -71.16
C ALA A 64 14.79 16.20 -70.68
N GLU A 65 14.91 17.29 -71.44
CA GLU A 65 15.69 18.47 -71.08
C GLU A 65 15.19 19.01 -69.74
N THR A 66 16.03 18.96 -68.71
CA THR A 66 15.89 19.83 -67.54
C THR A 66 16.15 21.26 -68.01
N SER A 67 15.08 22.04 -68.16
CA SER A 67 15.15 23.47 -68.46
C SER A 67 15.82 24.23 -67.32
N GLY A 68 17.14 24.40 -67.39
CA GLY A 68 17.87 25.36 -66.55
C GLY A 68 17.46 26.79 -66.90
N ALA A 69 17.45 27.68 -65.90
CA ALA A 69 17.21 29.11 -66.10
C ALA A 69 18.10 29.67 -67.23
N SER A 70 17.57 30.58 -68.05
CA SER A 70 18.42 31.25 -69.04
C SER A 70 19.51 32.05 -68.29
N ALA A 71 20.76 31.97 -68.73
CA ALA A 71 21.86 32.69 -68.09
C ALA A 71 21.62 34.22 -68.02
N GLN A 72 20.78 34.75 -68.92
CA GLN A 72 20.34 36.14 -68.92
C GLN A 72 19.34 36.45 -67.79
N ASP A 73 18.40 35.55 -67.50
CA ASP A 73 17.44 35.71 -66.41
C ASP A 73 18.11 35.59 -65.04
N GLU A 74 19.08 34.68 -64.89
CA GLU A 74 19.89 34.58 -63.66
C GLU A 74 20.68 35.88 -63.43
N ALA A 75 21.46 36.35 -64.42
CA ALA A 75 22.26 37.56 -64.28
C ALA A 75 21.42 38.82 -63.99
N LYS A 76 20.22 38.91 -64.56
CA LYS A 76 19.27 39.99 -64.28
C LYS A 76 18.67 39.88 -62.88
N ALA A 77 18.31 38.68 -62.44
CA ALA A 77 17.79 38.42 -61.10
C ALA A 77 18.86 38.69 -60.03
N THR A 78 20.12 38.33 -60.25
CA THR A 78 21.24 38.61 -59.32
C THR A 78 21.45 40.12 -59.12
N ARG A 79 21.49 40.91 -60.20
CA ARG A 79 21.62 42.38 -60.11
C ARG A 79 20.46 43.03 -59.35
N LEU A 80 19.24 42.54 -59.58
CA LEU A 80 18.06 43.03 -58.87
C LEU A 80 18.10 42.63 -57.39
N LEU A 81 18.59 41.43 -57.07
CA LEU A 81 18.77 40.94 -55.71
C LEU A 81 19.79 41.78 -54.93
N GLU A 82 20.96 42.07 -55.51
CA GLU A 82 21.96 42.94 -54.88
C GLU A 82 21.37 44.30 -54.53
N LYS A 83 20.64 44.92 -55.47
CA LYS A 83 19.97 46.20 -55.24
C LYS A 83 18.85 46.10 -54.19
N ALA A 84 18.14 44.97 -54.12
CA ALA A 84 17.11 44.74 -53.11
C ALA A 84 17.71 44.57 -51.70
N ARG A 85 18.89 43.95 -51.59
CA ARG A 85 19.66 43.81 -50.34
C ARG A 85 20.16 45.16 -49.83
N GLU A 86 20.74 45.98 -50.69
CA GLU A 86 21.20 47.34 -50.34
C GLU A 86 20.08 48.22 -49.78
N GLU A 87 18.90 48.11 -50.37
CA GLU A 87 17.73 48.91 -49.97
C GLU A 87 16.89 48.24 -48.86
N HIS A 88 17.23 47.03 -48.42
CA HIS A 88 16.41 46.19 -47.52
C HIS A 88 14.92 46.14 -47.92
N SER A 89 14.63 46.10 -49.23
CA SER A 89 13.28 46.31 -49.76
C SER A 89 12.48 45.01 -49.87
N GLU A 90 11.49 44.84 -48.99
CA GLU A 90 10.55 43.72 -48.99
C GLU A 90 9.82 43.57 -50.34
N GLU A 91 9.32 44.68 -50.90
CA GLU A 91 8.58 44.69 -52.17
C GLU A 91 9.43 44.23 -53.35
N ARG A 92 10.71 44.62 -53.38
CA ARG A 92 11.63 44.20 -54.45
C ARG A 92 12.01 42.74 -54.34
N LEU A 93 12.19 42.21 -53.13
CA LEU A 93 12.41 40.77 -52.93
C LEU A 93 11.19 39.96 -53.40
N ARG A 94 9.97 40.37 -53.03
CA ARG A 94 8.72 39.75 -53.52
C ARG A 94 8.62 39.79 -55.05
N MET A 95 9.00 40.92 -55.68
CA MET A 95 9.01 41.05 -57.14
C MET A 95 9.99 40.07 -57.80
N ILE A 96 11.20 39.90 -57.24
CA ILE A 96 12.22 38.98 -57.76
C ILE A 96 11.70 37.54 -57.69
N ILE A 97 11.13 37.15 -56.54
CA ILE A 97 10.55 35.81 -56.33
C ILE A 97 9.43 35.53 -57.36
N ALA A 98 8.52 36.49 -57.56
CA ALA A 98 7.39 36.33 -58.48
C ALA A 98 7.83 36.28 -59.95
N ARG A 99 8.84 37.06 -60.34
CA ARG A 99 9.25 37.22 -61.75
C ARG A 99 10.31 36.21 -62.20
N PHE A 100 11.14 35.74 -61.28
CA PHE A 100 12.29 34.89 -61.57
C PHE A 100 12.30 33.60 -60.75
N GLY A 101 11.13 33.07 -60.33
CA GLY A 101 11.03 31.93 -59.39
C GLY A 101 11.73 30.61 -59.77
N HIS A 102 12.36 30.53 -60.95
CA HIS A 102 13.16 29.41 -61.43
C HIS A 102 14.68 29.65 -61.32
N THR A 103 15.13 30.79 -60.78
CA THR A 103 16.56 31.18 -60.65
C THR A 103 17.11 30.94 -59.24
N GLN A 104 18.43 30.81 -59.10
CA GLN A 104 19.08 30.74 -57.77
C GLN A 104 18.99 32.07 -57.03
N ALA A 105 19.02 33.19 -57.74
CA ALA A 105 18.78 34.51 -57.17
C ALA A 105 17.38 34.62 -56.55
N ALA A 106 16.34 33.99 -57.12
CA ALA A 106 15.01 33.97 -56.51
C ALA A 106 14.96 33.11 -55.23
N GLU A 107 15.65 31.97 -55.19
CA GLU A 107 15.79 31.19 -53.95
C GLU A 107 16.53 31.97 -52.86
N SER A 108 17.59 32.69 -53.24
CA SER A 108 18.30 33.61 -52.31
C SER A 108 17.41 34.77 -51.85
N ALA A 109 16.58 35.32 -52.75
CA ALA A 109 15.61 36.35 -52.41
C ALA A 109 14.53 35.86 -51.42
N LYS A 110 14.11 34.58 -51.52
CA LYS A 110 13.20 33.97 -50.54
C LYS A 110 13.84 33.92 -49.16
N ALA A 111 15.09 33.46 -49.07
CA ALA A 111 15.83 33.42 -47.80
C ALA A 111 15.96 34.81 -47.17
N ASP A 112 16.38 35.82 -47.93
CA ASP A 112 16.51 37.20 -47.45
C ASP A 112 15.15 37.79 -47.02
N LEU A 113 14.09 37.54 -47.79
CA LEU A 113 12.73 37.96 -47.45
C LEU A 113 12.26 37.29 -46.15
N GLY A 114 12.55 36.00 -45.96
CA GLY A 114 12.27 35.27 -44.73
C GLY A 114 12.94 35.92 -43.52
N VAL A 115 14.22 36.30 -43.63
CA VAL A 115 14.97 36.96 -42.54
C VAL A 115 14.33 38.30 -42.18
N ILE A 116 13.97 39.13 -43.17
CA ILE A 116 13.31 40.42 -42.92
C ILE A 116 11.96 40.21 -42.21
N LEU A 117 11.14 39.28 -42.70
CA LEU A 117 9.82 38.98 -42.12
C LEU A 117 9.93 38.44 -40.68
N ALA A 118 10.92 37.59 -40.40
CA ALA A 118 11.19 37.09 -39.06
C ALA A 118 11.61 38.23 -38.10
N GLY A 119 12.43 39.18 -38.57
CA GLY A 119 12.79 40.38 -37.80
C GLY A 119 11.58 41.27 -37.51
N GLN A 120 10.74 41.53 -38.51
CA GLN A 120 9.50 42.29 -38.33
C GLN A 120 8.53 41.61 -37.35
N ALA A 121 8.48 40.27 -37.36
CA ALA A 121 7.66 39.50 -36.43
C ALA A 121 8.15 39.63 -34.97
N ASP A 122 9.46 39.57 -34.75
CA ASP A 122 10.08 39.76 -33.42
C ASP A 122 9.88 41.19 -32.90
N GLU A 123 10.00 42.21 -33.76
CA GLU A 123 9.71 43.60 -33.39
C GLU A 123 8.24 43.82 -33.02
N ALA A 124 7.31 43.25 -33.80
CA ALA A 124 5.88 43.30 -33.50
C ALA A 124 5.54 42.59 -32.18
N LEU A 125 6.21 41.47 -31.89
CA LEU A 125 6.05 40.77 -30.62
C LEU A 125 6.51 41.63 -29.43
N LYS A 126 7.65 42.32 -29.56
CA LYS A 126 8.18 43.22 -28.52
C LYS A 126 7.29 44.45 -28.29
N SER A 127 6.60 44.93 -29.32
CA SER A 127 5.66 46.04 -29.20
C SER A 127 4.27 45.62 -28.72
N GLY A 128 4.01 44.31 -28.55
CA GLY A 128 2.73 43.77 -28.11
C GLY A 128 1.69 43.63 -29.23
N ASP A 129 2.06 43.84 -30.49
CA ASP A 129 1.18 43.64 -31.65
C ASP A 129 1.20 42.17 -32.09
N LEU A 130 0.45 41.35 -31.36
CA LEU A 130 0.42 39.89 -31.51
C LEU A 130 -0.14 39.44 -32.87
N ASP A 131 -1.06 40.21 -33.46
CA ASP A 131 -1.65 39.89 -34.76
C ASP A 131 -0.62 40.08 -35.87
N LYS A 132 0.09 41.20 -35.85
CA LYS A 132 1.16 41.49 -36.80
C LYS A 132 2.35 40.53 -36.62
N ALA A 133 2.72 40.21 -35.39
CA ALA A 133 3.76 39.23 -35.09
C ALA A 133 3.43 37.85 -35.68
N GLU A 134 2.18 37.39 -35.52
CA GLU A 134 1.72 36.12 -36.10
C GLU A 134 1.72 36.14 -37.62
N GLU A 135 1.15 37.18 -38.24
CA GLU A 135 1.09 37.31 -39.70
C GLU A 135 2.49 37.22 -40.32
N LYS A 136 3.43 38.00 -39.77
CA LYS A 136 4.80 38.08 -40.27
C LYS A 136 5.59 36.81 -40.01
N ALA A 137 5.40 36.15 -38.87
CA ALA A 137 6.06 34.88 -38.60
C ALA A 137 5.52 33.74 -39.46
N LEU A 138 4.20 33.67 -39.73
CA LEU A 138 3.64 32.69 -40.66
C LEU A 138 4.17 32.90 -42.08
N GLU A 139 4.28 34.15 -42.53
CA GLU A 139 4.84 34.48 -43.83
C GLU A 139 6.34 34.16 -43.90
N ALA A 140 7.10 34.43 -42.83
CA ALA A 140 8.52 34.08 -42.73
C ALA A 140 8.77 32.57 -42.86
N LYS A 141 7.88 31.72 -42.34
CA LYS A 141 7.97 30.26 -42.51
C LYS A 141 7.75 29.77 -43.95
N VAL A 142 7.09 30.56 -44.79
CA VAL A 142 6.86 30.20 -46.21
C VAL A 142 8.10 30.47 -47.05
N TYR A 143 8.85 31.53 -46.74
CA TYR A 143 9.99 31.98 -47.54
C TYR A 143 11.36 31.67 -46.92
N GLY A 144 11.44 31.51 -45.61
CA GLY A 144 12.70 31.37 -44.88
C GLY A 144 13.38 30.00 -45.04
N ASP A 145 14.69 30.00 -44.82
CA ASP A 145 15.49 28.79 -44.64
C ASP A 145 15.17 28.09 -43.30
N LEU A 146 15.88 27.00 -42.98
CA LEU A 146 15.65 26.23 -41.76
C LEU A 146 15.81 27.07 -40.48
N ASP A 147 16.81 27.93 -40.41
CA ASP A 147 17.07 28.76 -39.24
C ASP A 147 16.01 29.86 -39.08
N THR A 148 15.62 30.49 -40.17
CA THR A 148 14.55 31.49 -40.21
C THR A 148 13.20 30.86 -39.83
N THR A 149 12.91 29.68 -40.34
CA THR A 149 11.70 28.91 -40.01
C THR A 149 11.66 28.58 -38.51
N ARG A 150 12.80 28.23 -37.91
CA ARG A 150 12.92 28.00 -36.47
C ARG A 150 12.67 29.27 -35.66
N LYS A 151 13.31 30.40 -36.02
CA LYS A 151 13.08 31.70 -35.37
C LYS A 151 11.62 32.14 -35.48
N ALA A 152 11.02 32.02 -36.66
CA ALA A 152 9.61 32.34 -36.87
C ALA A 152 8.70 31.43 -36.02
N GLN A 153 9.04 30.14 -35.87
CA GLN A 153 8.31 29.25 -34.96
C GLN A 153 8.45 29.69 -33.49
N GLU A 154 9.64 30.11 -33.05
CA GLU A 154 9.85 30.64 -31.70
C GLU A 154 9.01 31.90 -31.44
N VAL A 155 8.87 32.79 -32.43
CA VAL A 155 7.97 33.97 -32.34
C VAL A 155 6.50 33.53 -32.24
N LEU A 156 6.04 32.60 -33.08
CA LEU A 156 4.66 32.07 -33.00
C LEU A 156 4.36 31.42 -31.66
N ASP A 157 5.35 30.72 -31.10
CA ASP A 157 5.27 30.09 -29.80
C ASP A 157 5.15 31.11 -28.66
N GLN A 158 5.87 32.24 -28.74
CA GLN A 158 5.74 33.35 -27.78
C GLN A 158 4.42 34.11 -27.95
N VAL A 159 3.94 34.30 -29.19
CA VAL A 159 2.61 34.86 -29.46
C VAL A 159 1.52 33.98 -28.83
N ASP A 160 1.63 32.66 -28.98
CA ASP A 160 0.72 31.70 -28.36
C ASP A 160 0.73 31.82 -26.83
N ASP A 161 1.91 31.89 -26.22
CA ASP A 161 2.04 32.02 -24.77
C ASP A 161 1.45 33.34 -24.25
N GLN A 162 1.74 34.49 -24.89
CA GLN A 162 1.19 35.79 -24.45
C GLN A 162 -0.33 35.89 -24.64
N ARG A 163 -0.86 35.39 -25.77
CA ARG A 163 -2.32 35.32 -25.97
C ARG A 163 -2.96 34.38 -24.94
N ALA A 164 -2.29 33.29 -24.58
CA ALA A 164 -2.82 32.33 -23.63
C ALA A 164 -2.92 32.95 -22.24
N ASP A 165 -1.90 33.70 -21.81
CA ASP A 165 -1.90 34.41 -20.55
C ASP A 165 -3.07 35.41 -20.45
N LEU A 166 -3.32 36.19 -21.51
CA LEU A 166 -4.40 37.18 -21.54
C LEU A 166 -5.77 36.51 -21.41
N VAL A 167 -6.02 35.46 -22.19
CA VAL A 167 -7.32 34.77 -22.18
C VAL A 167 -7.52 33.98 -20.91
N SER A 168 -6.47 33.33 -20.39
CA SER A 168 -6.57 32.54 -19.17
C SER A 168 -6.81 33.42 -17.95
N LYS A 169 -6.15 34.59 -17.84
CA LYS A 169 -6.42 35.56 -16.76
C LYS A 169 -7.84 36.08 -16.79
N ASP A 170 -8.35 36.43 -17.96
CA ASP A 170 -9.73 36.88 -18.16
C ASP A 170 -10.74 35.76 -17.78
N ALA A 171 -10.53 34.55 -18.29
CA ALA A 171 -11.37 33.39 -17.95
C ALA A 171 -11.34 33.06 -16.46
N SER A 172 -10.16 33.04 -15.83
CA SER A 172 -10.00 32.80 -14.39
C SER A 172 -10.70 33.87 -13.56
N SER A 173 -10.57 35.15 -13.91
CA SER A 173 -11.26 36.23 -13.21
C SER A 173 -12.79 36.11 -13.33
N ILE A 174 -13.30 35.73 -14.50
CA ILE A 174 -14.75 35.49 -14.68
C ILE A 174 -15.21 34.29 -13.82
N ALA A 175 -14.41 33.22 -13.75
CA ALA A 175 -14.70 32.04 -12.96
C ALA A 175 -14.69 32.33 -11.44
N GLU A 176 -13.69 33.07 -10.96
CA GLU A 176 -13.58 33.48 -9.55
C GLU A 176 -14.76 34.36 -9.09
N ASN A 177 -15.43 35.05 -10.02
CA ASN A 177 -16.66 35.80 -9.75
C ASN A 177 -17.94 34.93 -9.83
N GLY A 178 -17.82 33.60 -9.84
CA GLY A 178 -18.93 32.65 -9.86
C GLY A 178 -19.65 32.53 -11.21
N LYS A 179 -19.13 33.14 -12.29
CA LYS A 179 -19.75 33.15 -13.63
C LYS A 179 -19.20 32.02 -14.51
N CYS A 180 -19.31 30.77 -14.06
CA CYS A 180 -18.66 29.62 -14.69
C CYS A 180 -19.00 29.44 -16.17
N ALA A 181 -20.28 29.53 -16.54
CA ALA A 181 -20.71 29.40 -17.94
C ALA A 181 -20.06 30.47 -18.85
N SER A 182 -19.89 31.68 -18.35
CA SER A 182 -19.22 32.76 -19.08
C SER A 182 -17.73 32.51 -19.22
N ALA A 183 -17.06 31.99 -18.18
CA ALA A 183 -15.64 31.63 -18.23
C ALA A 183 -15.39 30.48 -19.23
N LEU A 184 -16.21 29.44 -19.18
CA LEU A 184 -16.17 28.32 -20.13
C LEU A 184 -16.38 28.79 -21.57
N LYS A 185 -17.40 29.62 -21.80
CA LYS A 185 -17.68 30.20 -23.11
C LYS A 185 -16.53 31.08 -23.60
N ARG A 186 -15.87 31.82 -22.70
CA ARG A 186 -14.69 32.63 -23.04
C ARG A 186 -13.55 31.77 -23.57
N VAL A 187 -13.22 30.68 -22.89
CA VAL A 187 -12.18 29.75 -23.34
C VAL A 187 -12.62 29.03 -24.62
N ALA A 188 -13.82 28.46 -24.66
CA ALA A 188 -14.33 27.69 -25.79
C ALA A 188 -14.39 28.50 -27.10
N ASN A 189 -14.90 29.74 -27.03
CA ASN A 189 -14.94 30.64 -28.19
C ASN A 189 -13.54 30.99 -28.70
N THR A 190 -12.58 31.13 -27.79
CA THR A 190 -11.20 31.47 -28.14
C THR A 190 -10.47 30.29 -28.76
N LEU A 191 -10.69 29.08 -28.25
CA LEU A 191 -10.02 27.88 -28.76
C LEU A 191 -10.61 27.37 -30.09
N GLY A 192 -11.90 27.62 -30.34
CA GLY A 192 -12.54 27.35 -31.63
C GLY A 192 -12.22 25.96 -32.22
N LYS A 193 -12.28 25.84 -33.56
CA LYS A 193 -11.98 24.58 -34.27
C LYS A 193 -10.55 24.47 -34.80
N LYS A 194 -9.77 25.55 -34.80
CA LYS A 194 -8.46 25.63 -35.47
C LYS A 194 -7.34 26.27 -34.64
N ALA A 195 -7.46 26.30 -33.31
CA ALA A 195 -6.36 26.79 -32.46
C ALA A 195 -5.08 25.96 -32.64
N ARG A 196 -3.93 26.62 -32.63
CA ARG A 196 -2.62 25.96 -32.57
C ARG A 196 -2.53 25.10 -31.30
N GLY A 197 -1.83 23.97 -31.41
CA GLY A 197 -1.73 22.99 -30.32
C GLY A 197 -1.09 23.56 -29.05
N ARG A 198 -0.07 24.42 -29.17
CA ARG A 198 0.59 25.09 -28.04
C ARG A 198 -0.36 26.07 -27.35
N TYR A 199 -0.95 26.99 -28.12
CA TYR A 199 -1.97 27.91 -27.62
C TYR A 199 -3.08 27.21 -26.84
N LYS A 200 -3.66 26.16 -27.44
CA LYS A 200 -4.72 25.37 -26.81
C LYS A 200 -4.29 24.79 -25.46
N LYS A 201 -3.16 24.10 -25.42
CA LYS A 201 -2.64 23.49 -24.19
C LYS A 201 -2.38 24.52 -23.09
N LYS A 202 -1.79 25.67 -23.46
CA LYS A 202 -1.47 26.74 -22.51
C LYS A 202 -2.73 27.36 -21.91
N VAL A 203 -3.71 27.73 -22.75
CA VAL A 203 -4.98 28.28 -22.28
C VAL A 203 -5.67 27.30 -21.33
N GLN A 204 -5.86 26.05 -21.75
CA GLN A 204 -6.52 25.02 -20.95
C GLN A 204 -5.83 24.80 -19.60
N ALA A 205 -4.49 24.69 -19.59
CA ALA A 205 -3.72 24.45 -18.37
C ALA A 205 -3.75 25.66 -17.41
N GLN A 206 -3.63 26.88 -17.91
CA GLN A 206 -3.57 28.09 -17.08
C GLN A 206 -4.93 28.50 -16.51
N SER A 207 -6.03 28.25 -17.23
CA SER A 207 -7.38 28.53 -16.71
C SER A 207 -7.97 27.36 -15.91
N ARG A 208 -7.30 26.20 -15.87
CA ARG A 208 -7.86 24.94 -15.36
C ARG A 208 -8.40 25.09 -13.94
N ASP A 209 -7.57 25.51 -13.00
CA ASP A 209 -7.90 25.46 -11.57
C ASP A 209 -9.11 26.34 -11.24
N ALA A 210 -9.15 27.55 -11.80
CA ALA A 210 -10.26 28.48 -11.60
C ALA A 210 -11.57 27.95 -12.20
N ILE A 211 -11.50 27.38 -13.42
CA ILE A 211 -12.68 26.81 -14.09
C ILE A 211 -13.18 25.57 -13.36
N VAL A 212 -12.29 24.64 -13.00
CA VAL A 212 -12.63 23.41 -12.27
C VAL A 212 -13.23 23.74 -10.91
N LYS A 213 -12.67 24.72 -10.19
CA LYS A 213 -13.23 25.17 -8.91
C LYS A 213 -14.64 25.74 -9.08
N CYS A 214 -14.84 26.63 -10.04
CA CYS A 214 -16.15 27.21 -10.33
C CYS A 214 -17.17 26.13 -10.73
N LEU A 215 -16.76 25.18 -11.58
CA LEU A 215 -17.59 24.04 -11.96
C LEU A 215 -17.92 23.16 -10.76
N ALA A 216 -16.97 22.89 -9.87
CA ALA A 216 -17.20 22.11 -8.66
C ALA A 216 -18.25 22.76 -7.75
N GLU A 217 -18.20 24.08 -7.57
CA GLU A 217 -19.23 24.83 -6.83
C GLU A 217 -20.61 24.71 -7.51
N LYS A 218 -20.68 24.84 -8.84
CA LYS A 218 -21.95 24.66 -9.57
C LYS A 218 -22.49 23.24 -9.53
N ILE A 219 -21.60 22.26 -9.58
CA ILE A 219 -21.93 20.85 -9.43
C ILE A 219 -22.47 20.60 -8.02
N GLU A 220 -21.84 21.17 -6.98
CA GLU A 220 -22.34 21.09 -5.62
C GLU A 220 -23.73 21.74 -5.48
N ASP A 221 -23.95 22.94 -6.06
CA ASP A 221 -25.28 23.59 -6.10
C ASP A 221 -26.37 22.68 -6.71
N GLU A 222 -26.10 22.10 -7.90
CA GLU A 222 -27.04 21.22 -8.59
C GLU A 222 -27.28 19.92 -7.82
N VAL A 223 -26.20 19.34 -7.27
CA VAL A 223 -26.29 18.15 -6.43
C VAL A 223 -27.12 18.46 -5.21
N GLU A 224 -26.90 19.56 -4.48
CA GLU A 224 -27.69 20.02 -3.32
C GLU A 224 -29.16 20.33 -3.65
N ALA A 225 -29.45 20.73 -4.88
CA ALA A 225 -30.81 20.88 -5.40
C ALA A 225 -31.49 19.55 -5.81
N ALA A 226 -30.85 18.40 -5.58
CA ALA A 226 -31.29 17.07 -6.01
C ALA A 226 -31.27 16.84 -7.54
N ASN A 227 -30.62 17.73 -8.30
CA ASN A 227 -30.57 17.68 -9.75
C ASN A 227 -29.30 16.98 -10.26
N ILE A 228 -29.17 15.68 -9.97
CA ILE A 228 -27.99 14.87 -10.32
C ILE A 228 -27.77 14.79 -11.83
N ASP A 229 -28.85 14.65 -12.60
CA ASP A 229 -28.77 14.65 -14.07
C ASP A 229 -28.33 16.02 -14.61
N GLY A 230 -28.75 17.11 -13.98
CA GLY A 230 -28.25 18.46 -14.26
C GLY A 230 -26.75 18.58 -13.99
N ALA A 231 -26.29 18.11 -12.83
CA ALA A 231 -24.87 18.10 -12.46
C ALA A 231 -24.01 17.28 -13.44
N ARG A 232 -24.47 16.09 -13.86
CA ARG A 232 -23.83 15.27 -14.90
C ARG A 232 -23.82 15.99 -16.26
N SER A 233 -24.95 16.62 -16.62
CA SER A 233 -25.09 17.34 -17.88
C SER A 233 -24.16 18.55 -18.00
N LEU A 234 -23.77 19.18 -16.88
CA LEU A 234 -22.77 20.27 -16.89
C LEU A 234 -21.45 19.81 -17.52
N LEU A 235 -20.97 18.60 -17.20
CA LEU A 235 -19.70 18.06 -17.71
C LEU A 235 -19.79 17.61 -19.18
N GLU A 236 -21.00 17.36 -19.68
CA GLU A 236 -21.25 16.97 -21.07
C GLU A 236 -21.33 18.16 -22.04
N GLN A 237 -21.43 19.39 -21.52
CA GLN A 237 -21.52 20.61 -22.32
C GLN A 237 -20.31 20.76 -23.24
N SER A 238 -20.57 21.20 -24.48
CA SER A 238 -19.53 21.34 -25.49
C SER A 238 -18.41 22.30 -25.07
N GLU A 239 -18.77 23.34 -24.32
CA GLU A 239 -17.89 24.36 -23.79
C GLU A 239 -16.94 23.78 -22.74
N VAL A 240 -17.41 22.86 -21.89
CA VAL A 240 -16.56 22.16 -20.91
C VAL A 240 -15.56 21.26 -21.62
N LYS A 241 -16.01 20.46 -22.59
CA LYS A 241 -15.15 19.56 -23.37
C LYS A 241 -14.06 20.29 -24.16
N VAL A 242 -14.30 21.55 -24.54
CA VAL A 242 -13.31 22.39 -25.22
C VAL A 242 -12.43 23.14 -24.22
N ALA A 243 -12.98 23.64 -23.12
CA ALA A 243 -12.26 24.46 -22.15
C ALA A 243 -11.34 23.65 -21.24
N LEU A 244 -11.72 22.43 -20.89
CA LEU A 244 -10.91 21.54 -20.07
C LEU A 244 -10.06 20.61 -20.93
N ASP A 245 -8.86 20.34 -20.47
CA ASP A 245 -8.08 19.21 -20.94
C ASP A 245 -8.44 17.93 -20.15
N LYS A 246 -7.76 16.82 -20.46
CA LYS A 246 -8.06 15.53 -19.80
C LYS A 246 -7.93 15.58 -18.28
N GLU A 247 -6.97 16.34 -17.78
CA GLU A 247 -6.73 16.47 -16.34
C GLU A 247 -7.82 17.33 -15.67
N GLY A 248 -8.19 18.45 -16.29
CA GLY A 248 -9.31 19.27 -15.84
C GLY A 248 -10.63 18.50 -15.86
N GLN A 249 -10.91 17.74 -16.93
CA GLN A 249 -12.10 16.91 -17.03
C GLN A 249 -12.15 15.86 -15.91
N SER A 250 -11.05 15.13 -15.67
CA SER A 250 -10.96 14.15 -14.59
C SER A 250 -11.13 14.80 -13.21
N ALA A 251 -10.60 16.00 -12.99
CA ALA A 251 -10.77 16.73 -11.74
C ALA A 251 -12.23 17.14 -11.52
N ALA A 252 -12.93 17.58 -12.57
CA ALA A 252 -14.35 17.94 -12.50
C ALA A 252 -15.25 16.71 -12.28
N GLU A 253 -14.96 15.58 -12.94
CA GLU A 253 -15.63 14.29 -12.71
C GLU A 253 -15.44 13.80 -11.26
N LYS A 254 -14.23 13.92 -10.71
CA LYS A 254 -13.97 13.60 -9.29
C LYS A 254 -14.74 14.52 -8.34
N ALA A 255 -14.86 15.81 -8.67
CA ALA A 255 -15.66 16.74 -7.87
C ALA A 255 -17.14 16.35 -7.89
N LEU A 256 -17.67 15.97 -9.05
CA LEU A 256 -19.03 15.45 -9.21
C LEU A 256 -19.27 14.19 -8.36
N ALA A 257 -18.45 13.16 -8.55
CA ALA A 257 -18.57 11.92 -7.79
C ALA A 257 -18.49 12.19 -6.27
N LYS A 258 -17.57 13.06 -5.83
CA LYS A 258 -17.45 13.46 -4.43
C LYS A 258 -18.72 14.14 -3.91
N SER A 259 -19.30 15.08 -4.66
CA SER A 259 -20.52 15.77 -4.25
C SER A 259 -21.73 14.82 -4.21
N ILE A 260 -21.88 13.95 -5.21
CA ILE A 260 -22.96 12.95 -5.26
C ILE A 260 -22.85 11.99 -4.07
N VAL A 261 -21.66 11.47 -3.80
CA VAL A 261 -21.42 10.58 -2.64
C VAL A 261 -21.67 11.32 -1.33
N LYS A 262 -21.14 12.54 -1.15
CA LYS A 262 -21.37 13.36 0.06
C LYS A 262 -22.86 13.58 0.33
N ARG A 263 -23.65 13.91 -0.69
CA ARG A 263 -25.10 14.06 -0.57
C ARG A 263 -25.78 12.73 -0.23
N SER A 264 -25.39 11.66 -0.92
CA SER A 264 -25.95 10.33 -0.68
C SER A 264 -25.66 9.83 0.74
N LEU A 265 -24.53 10.22 1.32
CA LEU A 265 -24.19 9.91 2.70
C LEU A 265 -24.98 10.74 3.70
N SER A 266 -25.43 11.96 3.38
CA SER A 266 -26.19 12.76 4.35
C SER A 266 -27.53 12.11 4.73
N THR A 267 -28.10 11.30 3.83
CA THR A 267 -29.29 10.48 4.12
C THR A 267 -28.98 9.23 4.94
N VAL A 268 -27.76 8.69 4.84
CA VAL A 268 -27.33 7.44 5.47
C VAL A 268 -26.65 7.69 6.83
N GLN A 269 -26.00 8.84 7.00
CA GLN A 269 -25.22 9.21 8.18
C GLN A 269 -26.01 9.06 9.50
N PRO A 270 -27.27 9.51 9.62
CA PRO A 270 -28.04 9.30 10.85
C PRO A 270 -28.31 7.84 11.18
N MET A 271 -28.38 6.96 10.16
CA MET A 271 -28.55 5.51 10.34
C MET A 271 -27.24 4.90 10.85
N LEU A 272 -26.09 5.31 10.29
CA LEU A 272 -24.77 4.86 10.76
C LEU A 272 -24.52 5.27 12.21
N GLU A 273 -24.86 6.50 12.59
CA GLU A 273 -24.73 6.99 13.97
C GLU A 273 -25.63 6.25 14.96
N ARG A 274 -26.77 5.71 14.50
CA ARG A 274 -27.67 4.86 15.30
C ARG A 274 -27.34 3.38 15.21
N HIS A 275 -26.27 2.99 14.51
CA HIS A 275 -25.90 1.61 14.23
C HIS A 275 -27.00 0.81 13.50
N GLU A 276 -27.84 1.48 12.71
CA GLU A 276 -28.87 0.89 11.84
C GLU A 276 -28.22 0.40 10.54
N TRP A 277 -27.34 -0.62 10.63
CA TRP A 277 -26.48 -1.07 9.53
C TRP A 277 -27.25 -1.54 8.29
N GLN A 278 -28.24 -2.41 8.47
CA GLN A 278 -29.02 -2.93 7.35
C GLN A 278 -29.82 -1.83 6.65
N PRO A 279 -30.57 -0.95 7.37
CA PRO A 279 -31.21 0.21 6.75
C PRO A 279 -30.24 1.13 5.99
N ALA A 280 -29.04 1.38 6.53
CA ALA A 280 -28.01 2.17 5.87
C ALA A 280 -27.57 1.55 4.54
N ILE A 281 -27.32 0.23 4.54
CA ILE A 281 -26.98 -0.54 3.34
C ILE A 281 -28.12 -0.51 2.32
N ASP A 282 -29.36 -0.74 2.77
CA ASP A 282 -30.53 -0.74 1.90
C ASP A 282 -30.73 0.62 1.21
N GLU A 283 -30.47 1.73 1.90
CA GLU A 283 -30.57 3.06 1.29
C GLU A 283 -29.46 3.31 0.25
N VAL A 284 -28.22 2.85 0.49
CA VAL A 284 -27.14 2.93 -0.53
C VAL A 284 -27.45 2.03 -1.74
N ASP A 285 -27.92 0.80 -1.52
CA ASP A 285 -28.33 -0.13 -2.57
C ASP A 285 -29.51 0.45 -3.40
N LYS A 286 -30.45 1.14 -2.74
CA LYS A 286 -31.56 1.84 -3.41
C LYS A 286 -31.09 3.01 -4.27
N LEU A 287 -30.11 3.80 -3.82
CA LEU A 287 -29.54 4.91 -4.60
C LEU A 287 -28.79 4.41 -5.85
N GLN A 288 -28.18 3.22 -5.78
CA GLN A 288 -27.62 2.56 -6.97
C GLN A 288 -28.74 2.08 -7.90
N ALA A 289 -29.77 1.42 -7.37
CA ALA A 289 -30.90 0.92 -8.16
C ALA A 289 -31.67 2.05 -8.88
N SER A 290 -31.77 3.24 -8.26
CA SER A 290 -32.36 4.44 -8.88
C SER A 290 -31.42 5.17 -9.85
N LYS A 291 -30.19 4.67 -10.07
CA LYS A 291 -29.13 5.31 -10.89
C LYS A 291 -28.67 6.67 -10.39
N THR A 292 -28.97 6.99 -9.13
CA THR A 292 -28.44 8.17 -8.45
C THR A 292 -26.94 8.02 -8.25
N LEU A 293 -26.50 6.83 -7.85
CA LEU A 293 -25.10 6.43 -7.83
C LEU A 293 -24.79 5.55 -9.05
N ASP A 294 -23.72 5.87 -9.77
CA ASP A 294 -23.11 4.92 -10.69
C ASP A 294 -22.31 3.82 -9.96
N ALA A 295 -21.65 2.93 -10.69
CA ALA A 295 -20.90 1.83 -10.09
C ALA A 295 -19.74 2.29 -9.20
N GLN A 296 -19.01 3.33 -9.61
CA GLN A 296 -17.85 3.83 -8.87
C GLN A 296 -18.29 4.67 -7.66
N GLU A 297 -19.34 5.47 -7.83
CA GLU A 297 -19.96 6.25 -6.75
C GLU A 297 -20.59 5.33 -5.69
N TYR A 298 -21.21 4.22 -6.11
CA TYR A 298 -21.72 3.20 -5.21
C TYR A 298 -20.61 2.55 -4.39
N GLU A 299 -19.51 2.11 -5.02
CA GLU A 299 -18.38 1.50 -4.30
C GLU A 299 -17.80 2.48 -3.27
N ALA A 300 -17.67 3.77 -3.62
CA ALA A 300 -17.20 4.79 -2.69
C ALA A 300 -18.17 5.03 -1.52
N ALA A 301 -19.48 5.12 -1.78
CA ALA A 301 -20.48 5.28 -0.73
C ALA A 301 -20.55 4.06 0.19
N PHE A 302 -20.52 2.85 -0.38
CA PHE A 302 -20.55 1.60 0.37
C PHE A 302 -19.28 1.39 1.20
N SER A 303 -18.11 1.80 0.71
CA SER A 303 -16.85 1.79 1.48
C SER A 303 -16.97 2.61 2.76
N ILE A 304 -17.71 3.71 2.76
CA ILE A 304 -17.88 4.55 3.95
C ILE A 304 -18.80 3.87 4.98
N VAL A 305 -19.82 3.14 4.51
CA VAL A 305 -20.64 2.27 5.39
C VAL A 305 -19.77 1.15 5.98
N GLN A 306 -18.90 0.53 5.17
CA GLN A 306 -17.94 -0.47 5.63
C GLN A 306 -16.98 0.09 6.69
N ASP A 307 -16.44 1.29 6.49
CA ASP A 307 -15.55 1.94 7.46
C ASP A 307 -16.25 2.22 8.79
N ALA A 308 -17.52 2.67 8.75
CA ALA A 308 -18.33 2.86 9.95
C ALA A 308 -18.59 1.54 10.70
N ILE A 309 -18.93 0.47 9.97
CA ILE A 309 -19.09 -0.87 10.54
C ILE A 309 -17.77 -1.36 11.14
N LEU A 310 -16.64 -1.17 10.47
CA LEU A 310 -15.32 -1.57 10.97
C LEU A 310 -15.00 -0.87 12.30
N ALA A 311 -15.17 0.45 12.37
CA ALA A 311 -14.93 1.22 13.59
C ALA A 311 -15.80 0.70 14.76
N TYR A 312 -17.07 0.44 14.49
CA TYR A 312 -17.99 -0.14 15.47
C TYR A 312 -17.56 -1.56 15.90
N LEU A 313 -17.21 -2.44 14.96
CA LEU A 313 -16.78 -3.81 15.26
C LEU A 313 -15.48 -3.84 16.06
N ILE A 314 -14.52 -2.95 15.78
CA ILE A 314 -13.28 -2.80 16.57
C ILE A 314 -13.62 -2.41 18.01
N GLN A 315 -14.51 -1.41 18.18
CA GLN A 315 -14.95 -0.97 19.50
C GLN A 315 -15.64 -2.12 20.26
N ARG A 316 -16.64 -2.76 19.65
CA ARG A 316 -17.39 -3.87 20.28
C ARG A 316 -16.51 -5.07 20.58
N SER A 317 -15.56 -5.41 19.70
CA SER A 317 -14.60 -6.48 19.97
C SER A 317 -13.72 -6.15 21.18
N THR A 318 -13.25 -4.91 21.29
CA THR A 318 -12.46 -4.44 22.43
C THR A 318 -13.26 -4.45 23.75
N GLU A 319 -14.54 -4.07 23.69
CA GLU A 319 -15.47 -4.18 24.82
C GLU A 319 -15.68 -5.66 25.20
N ALA A 320 -15.87 -6.55 24.22
CA ALA A 320 -16.08 -7.97 24.42
C ALA A 320 -14.88 -8.63 25.13
N LEU A 321 -13.65 -8.27 24.75
CA LEU A 321 -12.44 -8.75 25.43
C LEU A 321 -12.41 -8.42 26.93
N ASN A 322 -13.15 -7.40 27.36
CA ASN A 322 -13.26 -6.97 28.75
C ASN A 322 -14.58 -7.36 29.41
N ALA A 323 -15.53 -7.90 28.67
CA ALA A 323 -16.83 -8.31 29.18
C ALA A 323 -16.76 -9.57 30.06
N LYS A 324 -17.84 -9.79 30.83
CA LYS A 324 -18.03 -11.03 31.59
C LYS A 324 -18.48 -12.19 30.69
N ASN A 325 -19.30 -11.88 29.68
CA ASN A 325 -19.86 -12.83 28.72
C ASN A 325 -19.45 -12.42 27.28
N PRO A 326 -18.18 -12.58 26.89
CA PRO A 326 -17.72 -12.25 25.54
C PRO A 326 -18.49 -12.96 24.43
N GLY A 327 -18.99 -14.19 24.64
CA GLY A 327 -19.71 -14.96 23.63
C GLY A 327 -21.05 -14.35 23.21
N GLU A 328 -21.72 -13.63 24.11
CA GLU A 328 -22.96 -12.91 23.80
C GLU A 328 -22.68 -11.77 22.80
N ILE A 329 -21.63 -10.98 23.05
CA ILE A 329 -21.21 -9.88 22.18
C ILE A 329 -20.64 -10.41 20.86
N TRP A 330 -19.97 -11.57 20.88
CA TRP A 330 -19.48 -12.23 19.66
C TRP A 330 -20.57 -12.50 18.63
N THR A 331 -21.75 -12.93 19.09
CA THR A 331 -22.88 -13.22 18.20
C THR A 331 -23.35 -11.96 17.45
N GLU A 332 -23.34 -10.80 18.13
CA GLU A 332 -23.66 -9.51 17.51
C GLU A 332 -22.57 -9.05 16.53
N ILE A 333 -21.30 -9.26 16.88
CA ILE A 333 -20.13 -8.98 16.03
C ILE A 333 -20.22 -9.79 14.73
N GLU A 334 -20.44 -11.10 14.80
CA GLU A 334 -20.57 -11.97 13.61
C GLU A 334 -21.76 -11.59 12.73
N ALA A 335 -22.89 -11.22 13.34
CA ALA A 335 -24.06 -10.77 12.59
C ALA A 335 -23.77 -9.48 11.82
N THR A 336 -23.07 -8.54 12.47
CA THR A 336 -22.72 -7.24 11.88
C THR A 336 -21.60 -7.36 10.83
N GLU A 337 -20.59 -8.21 11.03
CA GLU A 337 -19.53 -8.48 10.04
C GLU A 337 -20.10 -8.97 8.70
N LYS A 338 -21.11 -9.86 8.75
CA LYS A 338 -21.77 -10.38 7.54
C LYS A 338 -22.42 -9.26 6.71
N LEU A 339 -22.86 -8.18 7.34
CA LEU A 339 -23.45 -7.03 6.65
C LEU A 339 -22.41 -6.20 5.90
N ALA A 340 -21.16 -6.17 6.37
CA ALA A 340 -20.10 -5.38 5.75
C ALA A 340 -19.71 -5.88 4.35
N ARG A 341 -20.07 -7.12 3.97
CA ARG A 341 -19.78 -7.71 2.65
C ARG A 341 -18.29 -7.61 2.24
N TRP A 342 -17.35 -7.64 3.20
CA TRP A 342 -15.93 -7.60 2.89
C TRP A 342 -15.49 -8.86 2.13
N LYS A 343 -14.66 -8.67 1.10
CA LYS A 343 -14.00 -9.80 0.41
C LYS A 343 -12.99 -10.51 1.30
N ARG A 344 -12.37 -9.75 2.22
CA ARG A 344 -11.44 -10.20 3.24
C ARG A 344 -11.64 -9.33 4.47
N THR A 345 -11.81 -9.95 5.64
CA THR A 345 -11.91 -9.24 6.92
C THR A 345 -10.66 -8.37 7.12
N PRO A 346 -10.82 -7.08 7.48
CA PRO A 346 -9.68 -6.20 7.77
C PRO A 346 -8.75 -6.78 8.83
N ASP A 347 -7.44 -6.61 8.64
CA ASP A 347 -6.42 -7.27 9.48
C ASP A 347 -6.56 -6.89 10.97
N GLU A 348 -6.87 -5.63 11.27
CA GLU A 348 -7.11 -5.14 12.63
C GLU A 348 -8.25 -5.88 13.34
N LEU A 349 -9.30 -6.24 12.61
CA LEU A 349 -10.44 -6.99 13.13
C LEU A 349 -10.11 -8.48 13.28
N SER A 350 -9.34 -9.05 12.33
CA SER A 350 -8.88 -10.44 12.39
C SER A 350 -8.01 -10.72 13.64
N ASP A 351 -7.13 -9.79 14.01
CA ASP A 351 -6.32 -9.92 15.22
C ASP A 351 -7.21 -9.89 16.48
N LEU A 352 -8.19 -8.99 16.52
CA LEU A 352 -9.15 -8.91 17.62
C LEU A 352 -9.99 -10.19 17.76
N TYR A 353 -10.39 -10.81 16.64
CA TYR A 353 -11.14 -12.08 16.64
C TYR A 353 -10.31 -13.22 17.23
N THR A 354 -9.00 -13.22 16.98
CA THR A 354 -8.10 -14.18 17.59
C THR A 354 -8.09 -14.04 19.11
N TYR A 355 -7.98 -12.83 19.65
CA TYR A 355 -8.03 -12.62 21.10
C TYR A 355 -9.43 -12.90 21.69
N LEU A 356 -10.47 -12.58 20.93
CA LEU A 356 -11.85 -12.78 21.38
C LEU A 356 -12.19 -14.27 21.49
N SER A 357 -11.68 -15.10 20.58
CA SER A 357 -11.79 -16.55 20.70
C SER A 357 -11.16 -17.09 22.00
N MET A 358 -10.05 -16.51 22.45
CA MET A 358 -9.43 -16.87 23.75
C MET A 358 -10.30 -16.42 24.92
N ALA A 359 -10.92 -15.25 24.83
CA ALA A 359 -11.83 -14.75 25.86
C ALA A 359 -13.10 -15.61 25.97
N ILE A 360 -13.66 -16.04 24.84
CA ILE A 360 -14.80 -16.97 24.78
C ILE A 360 -14.42 -18.33 25.36
N GLU A 361 -13.23 -18.85 25.05
CA GLU A 361 -12.79 -20.11 25.64
C GLU A 361 -12.59 -20.00 27.16
N CYS A 362 -12.11 -18.85 27.62
CA CYS A 362 -12.03 -18.52 29.04
C CYS A 362 -13.43 -18.52 29.70
N GLU A 363 -14.44 -17.94 29.05
CA GLU A 363 -15.85 -18.01 29.48
C GLU A 363 -16.37 -19.45 29.56
N ASN A 364 -16.13 -20.25 28.50
CA ASN A 364 -16.54 -21.67 28.45
C ASN A 364 -15.95 -22.51 29.59
N LEU A 365 -14.72 -22.19 30.00
CA LEU A 365 -14.03 -22.85 31.11
C LEU A 365 -14.40 -22.29 32.49
N GLY A 366 -15.29 -21.28 32.55
CA GLY A 366 -15.66 -20.59 33.79
C GLY A 366 -14.47 -19.89 34.45
N CYS A 367 -13.52 -19.42 33.64
CA CYS A 367 -12.29 -18.80 34.12
C CYS A 367 -12.59 -17.49 34.89
N LYS A 368 -11.68 -17.11 35.77
CA LYS A 368 -11.66 -15.79 36.39
C LYS A 368 -10.39 -15.06 35.98
N ARG A 369 -10.57 -13.95 35.27
CA ARG A 369 -9.49 -13.02 34.94
C ARG A 369 -9.07 -12.28 36.20
N GLY A 370 -7.76 -12.16 36.40
CA GLY A 370 -7.19 -11.50 37.55
C GLY A 370 -5.85 -10.86 37.23
N LYS A 371 -5.27 -10.19 38.23
CA LYS A 371 -3.88 -9.72 38.11
C LYS A 371 -2.97 -10.93 37.90
N PRO A 372 -2.03 -10.88 36.96
CA PRO A 372 -1.09 -11.96 36.73
C PRO A 372 -0.37 -12.39 38.01
N LYS A 373 -0.35 -13.70 38.29
CA LYS A 373 0.29 -14.27 39.49
C LYS A 373 1.50 -15.09 39.09
N LEU A 374 2.66 -14.78 39.66
CA LEU A 374 3.85 -15.62 39.49
C LEU A 374 3.63 -17.00 40.13
N LYS A 375 3.89 -18.03 39.34
CA LYS A 375 3.79 -19.45 39.67
C LYS A 375 4.99 -20.20 39.06
N TYR A 376 5.09 -21.48 39.37
CA TYR A 376 6.15 -22.37 38.90
C TYR A 376 5.55 -23.67 38.37
N SER A 377 6.11 -24.20 37.29
CA SER A 377 5.71 -25.50 36.75
C SER A 377 6.24 -26.66 37.61
N TRP A 378 5.37 -27.60 37.92
CA TRP A 378 5.72 -28.87 38.57
C TRP A 378 5.75 -29.99 37.54
N GLY A 379 6.92 -30.13 36.93
CA GLY A 379 7.15 -31.04 35.80
C GLY A 379 7.13 -30.31 34.47
N LYS A 380 7.32 -31.07 33.39
CA LYS A 380 6.96 -30.64 32.04
C LYS A 380 5.43 -30.54 31.97
N ILE A 381 4.93 -29.37 31.57
CA ILE A 381 3.50 -29.14 31.34
C ILE A 381 3.31 -28.93 29.85
N ASP A 382 2.45 -29.74 29.25
CA ASP A 382 2.00 -29.56 27.87
C ASP A 382 0.89 -28.51 27.84
N LEU A 383 1.08 -27.46 27.05
CA LEU A 383 0.17 -26.33 26.95
C LEU A 383 -0.83 -26.54 25.81
N LYS A 384 -2.11 -26.35 26.11
CA LYS A 384 -3.19 -26.36 25.11
C LYS A 384 -3.36 -24.98 24.47
N PRO A 385 -3.82 -24.88 23.20
CA PRO A 385 -4.00 -23.61 22.52
C PRO A 385 -4.88 -22.64 23.33
N PRO A 386 -4.51 -21.36 23.46
CA PRO A 386 -5.30 -20.38 24.21
C PRO A 386 -6.78 -20.28 23.78
N ALA A 387 -7.06 -20.47 22.49
CA ALA A 387 -8.41 -20.40 21.91
C ALA A 387 -9.17 -21.74 21.90
N ASP A 388 -8.53 -22.85 22.28
CA ASP A 388 -9.14 -24.19 22.32
C ASP A 388 -8.42 -25.06 23.36
N ALA A 389 -8.99 -25.14 24.56
CA ALA A 389 -8.40 -25.90 25.66
C ALA A 389 -8.52 -27.42 25.48
N LYS A 390 -9.34 -27.89 24.53
CA LYS A 390 -9.46 -29.31 24.17
C LYS A 390 -8.51 -29.72 23.05
N GLY A 391 -7.83 -28.76 22.44
CA GLY A 391 -6.89 -28.97 21.35
C GLY A 391 -5.67 -29.81 21.71
N GLY A 392 -4.82 -30.04 20.70
CA GLY A 392 -3.52 -30.68 20.86
C GLY A 392 -2.54 -29.83 21.69
N THR A 393 -1.34 -30.35 21.94
CA THR A 393 -0.29 -29.56 22.60
C THR A 393 0.34 -28.58 21.61
N VAL A 394 0.37 -27.28 21.94
CA VAL A 394 0.99 -26.22 21.10
C VAL A 394 2.40 -25.84 21.57
N ALA A 395 2.67 -26.02 22.86
CA ALA A 395 3.95 -25.73 23.48
C ALA A 395 4.12 -26.57 24.75
N SER A 396 5.32 -26.56 25.35
CA SER A 396 5.53 -27.20 26.64
C SER A 396 6.48 -26.41 27.51
N THR A 397 6.24 -26.40 28.82
CA THR A 397 7.13 -25.79 29.81
C THR A 397 8.11 -26.83 30.35
N LYS A 398 9.26 -26.38 30.87
CA LYS A 398 10.19 -27.25 31.61
C LYS A 398 9.79 -27.29 33.09
N HIS A 399 10.26 -28.29 33.83
CA HIS A 399 10.14 -28.30 35.29
C HIS A 399 10.81 -27.08 35.93
N ALA A 400 10.19 -26.52 36.99
CA ALA A 400 10.66 -25.35 37.72
C ALA A 400 10.81 -24.07 36.90
N GLN A 401 10.07 -23.97 35.80
CA GLN A 401 9.98 -22.76 35.00
C GLN A 401 9.04 -21.76 35.66
N LYS A 402 9.43 -20.48 35.68
CA LYS A 402 8.55 -19.37 36.07
C LYS A 402 7.45 -19.19 35.05
N LEU A 403 6.22 -19.11 35.53
CA LEU A 403 5.01 -18.91 34.74
C LEU A 403 4.17 -17.80 35.38
N TRP A 404 3.39 -17.08 34.58
CA TRP A 404 2.42 -16.12 35.09
C TRP A 404 1.03 -16.62 34.77
N VAL A 405 0.25 -16.98 35.80
CA VAL A 405 -1.17 -17.31 35.60
C VAL A 405 -1.93 -16.02 35.39
N ILE A 406 -2.54 -15.90 34.22
CA ILE A 406 -3.28 -14.71 33.80
C ILE A 406 -4.80 -14.91 33.95
N ALA A 407 -5.30 -16.14 33.78
CA ALA A 407 -6.68 -16.49 34.12
C ALA A 407 -6.74 -17.84 34.85
N ASP A 408 -7.49 -17.89 35.94
CA ASP A 408 -7.67 -19.08 36.78
C ASP A 408 -8.98 -19.79 36.37
N GLY A 409 -8.91 -21.00 35.80
CA GLY A 409 -10.06 -21.88 35.57
C GLY A 409 -10.20 -22.95 36.65
N LYS A 410 -11.15 -23.87 36.50
CA LYS A 410 -11.37 -24.96 37.48
C LYS A 410 -10.24 -25.99 37.47
N ASP A 411 -9.92 -26.52 36.29
CA ASP A 411 -8.92 -27.58 36.09
C ASP A 411 -7.72 -27.10 35.25
N LEU A 412 -7.90 -25.97 34.55
CA LEU A 412 -6.90 -25.38 33.68
C LEU A 412 -6.67 -23.91 34.04
N SER A 413 -5.43 -23.47 33.91
CA SER A 413 -5.05 -22.07 34.05
C SER A 413 -4.41 -21.56 32.77
N LEU A 414 -4.83 -20.39 32.33
CA LEU A 414 -4.20 -19.72 31.20
C LEU A 414 -2.91 -19.08 31.70
N ILE A 415 -1.79 -19.40 31.06
CA ILE A 415 -0.48 -18.92 31.48
C ILE A 415 0.22 -18.07 30.41
N ALA A 416 1.11 -17.20 30.87
CA ALA A 416 2.15 -16.56 30.08
C ALA A 416 3.53 -17.07 30.53
N THR A 417 4.47 -17.20 29.60
CA THR A 417 5.87 -17.62 29.89
C THR A 417 6.83 -16.44 30.02
N LYS A 418 6.34 -15.22 29.80
CA LYS A 418 7.05 -13.96 30.02
C LYS A 418 6.24 -13.12 31.01
N ASP A 419 6.92 -12.24 31.74
CA ASP A 419 6.27 -11.33 32.67
C ASP A 419 5.31 -10.39 31.93
N PRO A 420 4.00 -10.44 32.19
CA PRO A 420 3.04 -9.57 31.54
C PRO A 420 3.00 -8.15 32.09
N GLY A 421 3.70 -7.85 33.19
CA GLY A 421 3.76 -6.50 33.76
C GLY A 421 2.37 -5.95 34.09
N SER A 422 2.05 -4.78 33.53
CA SER A 422 0.76 -4.09 33.67
C SER A 422 -0.17 -4.24 32.46
N ALA A 423 0.05 -5.24 31.60
CA ALA A 423 -0.77 -5.46 30.41
C ALA A 423 -2.26 -5.63 30.77
N THR A 424 -3.14 -4.99 29.99
CA THR A 424 -4.61 -5.05 30.13
C THR A 424 -5.27 -5.18 28.77
N GLY A 425 -6.58 -5.46 28.72
CA GLY A 425 -7.33 -5.51 27.46
C GLY A 425 -6.81 -6.54 26.46
N ALA A 426 -6.53 -6.12 25.22
CA ALA A 426 -6.04 -6.99 24.14
C ALA A 426 -4.58 -7.46 24.35
N GLU A 427 -3.70 -6.59 24.86
CA GLU A 427 -2.29 -6.92 25.14
C GLU A 427 -2.16 -8.07 26.14
N PHE A 428 -3.11 -8.17 27.07
CA PHE A 428 -3.18 -9.26 28.03
C PHE A 428 -3.35 -10.63 27.34
N TRP A 429 -4.19 -10.71 26.30
CA TRP A 429 -4.44 -11.95 25.56
C TRP A 429 -3.28 -12.31 24.63
N GLN A 430 -2.56 -11.32 24.09
CA GLN A 430 -1.37 -11.51 23.25
C GLN A 430 -0.24 -12.28 23.96
N LEU A 431 -0.18 -12.19 25.28
CA LEU A 431 0.87 -12.82 26.09
C LEU A 431 0.53 -14.26 26.49
N ALA A 432 -0.67 -14.74 26.18
CA ALA A 432 -1.11 -16.09 26.48
C ALA A 432 -0.28 -17.12 25.72
N ALA A 433 0.44 -17.97 26.47
CA ALA A 433 1.20 -19.09 25.91
C ALA A 433 0.34 -20.36 25.73
N GLY A 434 -0.71 -20.51 26.53
CA GLY A 434 -1.64 -21.64 26.48
C GLY A 434 -2.23 -22.02 27.83
N TRP A 435 -3.15 -22.98 27.81
CA TRP A 435 -3.75 -23.54 29.02
C TRP A 435 -2.89 -24.65 29.61
N ALA A 436 -2.64 -24.58 30.91
CA ALA A 436 -1.87 -25.54 31.69
C ALA A 436 -2.78 -26.25 32.71
N ASP A 437 -2.50 -27.52 33.03
CA ASP A 437 -3.16 -28.23 34.14
C ASP A 437 -2.82 -27.55 35.47
N GLU A 438 -3.85 -27.05 36.17
CA GLU A 438 -3.70 -26.32 37.43
C GLU A 438 -3.02 -27.19 38.51
N LYS A 439 -3.16 -28.52 38.45
CA LYS A 439 -2.46 -29.44 39.37
C LYS A 439 -0.96 -29.38 39.22
N GLN A 440 -0.44 -28.98 38.05
CA GLN A 440 0.99 -28.84 37.79
C GLN A 440 1.48 -27.40 37.96
N VAL A 441 0.60 -26.43 38.21
CA VAL A 441 0.98 -25.03 38.45
C VAL A 441 1.05 -24.74 39.96
N LYS A 442 2.22 -24.36 40.47
CA LYS A 442 2.47 -24.20 41.92
C LYS A 442 2.79 -22.76 42.31
N SER A 443 2.34 -22.34 43.48
CA SER A 443 2.64 -21.02 44.05
C SER A 443 4.05 -20.89 44.62
N GLN A 444 4.69 -22.01 44.92
CA GLN A 444 6.06 -22.05 45.43
C GLN A 444 7.01 -22.47 44.33
N ASP A 445 8.26 -22.03 44.43
CA ASP A 445 9.34 -22.50 43.57
C ASP A 445 9.50 -24.02 43.71
N THR A 446 9.37 -24.70 42.58
CA THR A 446 9.42 -26.16 42.43
C THR A 446 10.83 -26.68 42.10
N GLU A 447 11.85 -25.82 42.00
CA GLU A 447 13.25 -26.21 41.70
C GLU A 447 13.77 -27.34 42.61
N LEU A 448 13.33 -27.34 43.87
CA LEU A 448 13.74 -28.32 44.88
C LEU A 448 12.73 -29.46 45.08
N TRP A 449 11.77 -29.62 44.16
CA TRP A 449 10.76 -30.66 44.23
C TRP A 449 11.17 -31.78 43.29
N LEU A 450 10.68 -32.99 43.54
CA LEU A 450 10.79 -34.04 42.55
C LEU A 450 9.74 -33.76 41.46
N PRO A 451 10.06 -33.93 40.16
CA PRO A 451 9.05 -33.94 39.12
C PRO A 451 7.95 -34.99 39.39
N PRO A 452 6.78 -34.87 38.75
CA PRO A 452 5.74 -35.89 38.77
C PRO A 452 6.29 -37.28 38.43
N GLN A 453 5.67 -38.34 38.98
CA GLN A 453 6.22 -39.70 38.91
C GLN A 453 6.43 -40.20 37.48
N ASP A 454 5.50 -39.89 36.60
CA ASP A 454 5.53 -40.17 35.16
C ASP A 454 6.65 -39.43 34.41
N GLN A 455 7.29 -38.46 35.06
CA GLN A 455 8.37 -37.62 34.54
C GLN A 455 9.69 -37.77 35.30
N LEU A 456 9.78 -38.73 36.23
CA LEU A 456 10.99 -38.96 37.02
C LEU A 456 12.12 -39.59 36.20
N LEU A 457 11.82 -40.25 35.09
CA LEU A 457 12.83 -40.91 34.25
C LEU A 457 13.94 -39.94 33.85
N GLY A 458 15.20 -40.34 34.05
CA GLY A 458 16.37 -39.50 33.76
C GLY A 458 16.61 -38.38 34.78
N THR A 459 15.76 -38.21 35.80
CA THR A 459 15.96 -37.21 36.85
C THR A 459 17.08 -37.65 37.79
N ARG A 460 17.99 -36.72 38.08
CA ARG A 460 19.04 -36.91 39.10
C ARG A 460 18.45 -36.74 40.49
N ILE A 461 18.74 -37.69 41.38
CA ILE A 461 18.21 -37.74 42.74
C ILE A 461 19.33 -38.02 43.76
N TRP A 462 19.07 -37.68 45.01
CA TRP A 462 19.80 -38.18 46.16
C TRP A 462 19.01 -39.31 46.81
N GLY A 463 19.65 -40.44 47.12
CA GLY A 463 18.98 -41.56 47.80
C GLY A 463 19.93 -42.47 48.57
N PRO A 464 19.40 -43.37 49.41
CA PRO A 464 20.19 -44.35 50.15
C PRO A 464 20.66 -45.49 49.22
N LEU A 465 21.59 -45.16 48.32
CA LEU A 465 21.99 -46.05 47.23
C LEU A 465 23.11 -47.03 47.62
N ARG A 466 23.63 -47.00 48.85
CA ARG A 466 24.64 -47.95 49.36
C ARG A 466 24.25 -48.52 50.72
N PRO A 467 24.44 -49.84 50.95
CA PRO A 467 24.38 -50.41 52.28
C PRO A 467 25.62 -50.05 53.12
N PRO A 468 25.48 -49.80 54.45
CA PRO A 468 24.23 -49.61 55.17
C PRO A 468 23.58 -48.25 54.80
N LYS A 469 22.25 -48.24 54.61
CA LYS A 469 21.40 -47.18 54.01
C LYS A 469 21.35 -45.81 54.77
N LYS A 470 22.42 -45.39 55.44
CA LYS A 470 22.46 -44.15 56.24
C LYS A 470 22.76 -42.91 55.38
N ASP A 471 23.62 -43.06 54.39
CA ASP A 471 24.11 -41.95 53.58
C ASP A 471 23.40 -41.85 52.24
N TYR A 472 23.28 -40.63 51.74
CA TYR A 472 22.64 -40.30 50.48
C TYR A 472 23.69 -40.07 49.39
N HIS A 473 23.55 -40.79 48.28
CA HIS A 473 24.41 -40.71 47.12
C HIS A 473 23.62 -40.21 45.91
N LEU A 474 24.32 -39.61 44.93
CA LEU A 474 23.70 -39.23 43.68
C LEU A 474 23.46 -40.45 42.78
N GLY A 475 22.30 -40.43 42.14
CA GLY A 475 21.97 -41.36 41.06
C GLY A 475 21.01 -40.71 40.07
N VAL A 476 20.73 -41.43 38.99
CA VAL A 476 19.76 -41.05 37.96
C VAL A 476 18.67 -42.10 37.92
N VAL A 477 17.42 -41.68 37.97
CA VAL A 477 16.26 -42.58 37.89
C VAL A 477 16.23 -43.24 36.50
N LYS A 478 16.21 -44.58 36.49
CA LYS A 478 16.13 -45.40 35.28
C LYS A 478 14.73 -45.94 35.04
N GLU A 479 13.98 -46.18 36.11
CA GLU A 479 12.63 -46.74 36.03
C GLU A 479 11.83 -46.44 37.31
N VAL A 480 10.52 -46.33 37.19
CA VAL A 480 9.58 -46.28 38.32
C VAL A 480 8.80 -47.60 38.36
N VAL A 481 8.96 -48.37 39.44
CA VAL A 481 8.40 -49.72 39.57
C VAL A 481 7.21 -49.71 40.54
N GLY A 482 6.03 -50.06 40.02
CA GLY A 482 4.80 -50.22 40.82
C GLY A 482 4.36 -48.96 41.59
N GLY A 483 4.76 -47.76 41.15
CA GLY A 483 4.40 -46.47 41.76
C GLY A 483 4.97 -46.22 43.18
N LYS A 484 5.73 -47.17 43.73
CA LYS A 484 6.27 -47.11 45.10
C LYS A 484 7.79 -47.18 45.14
N ASN A 485 8.40 -47.87 44.18
CA ASN A 485 9.84 -48.05 44.09
C ASN A 485 10.40 -47.34 42.85
N VAL A 486 11.67 -47.00 42.90
CA VAL A 486 12.41 -46.45 41.77
C VAL A 486 13.73 -47.21 41.63
N VAL A 487 14.08 -47.56 40.40
CA VAL A 487 15.41 -48.08 40.05
C VAL A 487 16.28 -46.88 39.72
N VAL A 488 17.38 -46.75 40.44
CA VAL A 488 18.29 -45.61 40.34
C VAL A 488 19.67 -46.13 39.97
N LYS A 489 20.20 -45.65 38.85
CA LYS A 489 21.59 -45.88 38.46
C LYS A 489 22.50 -44.96 39.27
N ARG A 490 23.30 -45.53 40.17
CA ARG A 490 24.20 -44.78 41.04
C ARG A 490 25.33 -44.17 40.22
N LEU A 491 25.62 -42.87 40.40
CA LEU A 491 26.61 -42.17 39.57
C LEU A 491 28.07 -42.54 39.86
N SER A 492 28.36 -43.20 40.99
CA SER A 492 29.74 -43.51 41.40
C SER A 492 30.35 -44.71 40.68
N ASP A 493 29.50 -45.66 40.27
CA ASP A 493 29.92 -46.99 39.78
C ASP A 493 28.86 -47.64 38.87
N ASP A 494 27.85 -46.86 38.45
CA ASP A 494 26.84 -47.30 37.49
C ASP A 494 25.96 -48.48 37.94
N GLU A 495 25.94 -48.81 39.25
CA GLU A 495 25.10 -49.87 39.80
C GLU A 495 23.62 -49.45 39.86
N ASP A 496 22.73 -50.33 39.41
CA ASP A 496 21.28 -50.15 39.50
C ASP A 496 20.79 -50.57 40.90
N VAL A 497 20.22 -49.63 41.64
CA VAL A 497 19.75 -49.84 43.02
C VAL A 497 18.28 -49.52 43.11
N THR A 498 17.49 -50.45 43.66
CA THR A 498 16.07 -50.22 43.93
C THR A 498 15.87 -49.59 45.30
N VAL A 499 15.23 -48.43 45.33
CA VAL A 499 14.89 -47.71 46.57
C VAL A 499 13.43 -47.28 46.57
N GLU A 500 12.88 -47.04 47.75
CA GLU A 500 11.51 -46.52 47.85
C GLU A 500 11.46 -45.06 47.41
N LEU A 501 10.40 -44.68 46.67
CA LEU A 501 10.18 -43.32 46.20
C LEU A 501 10.12 -42.31 47.36
N LYS A 502 9.69 -42.74 48.55
CA LYS A 502 9.63 -41.89 49.76
C LYS A 502 11.03 -41.49 50.28
N ASP A 503 12.04 -42.29 49.98
CA ASP A 503 13.39 -42.12 50.50
C ASP A 503 14.30 -41.31 49.59
N ILE A 504 13.93 -41.06 48.34
CA ILE A 504 14.70 -40.19 47.44
C ILE A 504 14.39 -38.69 47.63
N ARG A 505 15.32 -37.84 47.21
CA ARG A 505 15.22 -36.37 47.18
C ARG A 505 15.73 -35.85 45.84
N VAL A 506 15.34 -34.64 45.45
CA VAL A 506 15.82 -33.99 44.23
C VAL A 506 17.35 -33.87 44.24
N GLY A 507 18.02 -34.24 43.16
CA GLY A 507 19.48 -34.28 43.06
C GLY A 507 20.12 -32.95 42.63
N THR A 508 19.50 -31.81 42.94
CA THR A 508 19.99 -30.48 42.53
C THR A 508 21.25 -30.10 43.33
N LEU A 509 22.28 -29.64 42.63
CA LEU A 509 23.57 -29.21 43.19
C LEU A 509 23.59 -27.69 43.33
N LYS A 510 23.07 -27.16 44.44
CA LYS A 510 22.90 -25.72 44.68
C LYS A 510 23.98 -25.16 45.61
N ASN A 511 24.32 -23.88 45.43
CA ASN A 511 25.21 -23.17 46.35
C ASN A 511 24.67 -23.28 47.79
N GLY A 512 25.57 -23.57 48.73
CA GLY A 512 25.31 -23.69 50.16
C GLY A 512 24.82 -25.07 50.59
N LEU A 513 24.54 -26.00 49.67
CA LEU A 513 24.13 -27.36 50.01
C LEU A 513 25.26 -28.06 50.77
N ARG A 514 24.93 -28.62 51.95
CA ARG A 514 25.90 -29.39 52.74
C ARG A 514 26.09 -30.78 52.17
N VAL A 515 27.35 -31.15 52.03
CA VAL A 515 27.81 -32.44 51.53
C VAL A 515 29.00 -32.91 52.36
N MET A 516 29.42 -34.15 52.14
CA MET A 516 30.72 -34.66 52.53
C MET A 516 31.58 -34.83 51.27
N ALA A 517 32.82 -34.35 51.33
CA ALA A 517 33.75 -34.28 50.21
C ALA A 517 35.18 -34.59 50.66
N PHE A 518 36.03 -35.07 49.75
CA PHE A 518 37.42 -35.45 50.01
C PHE A 518 38.36 -34.22 50.06
N CYS A 519 38.24 -33.47 51.16
CA CYS A 519 38.84 -32.14 51.34
C CYS A 519 40.36 -32.15 51.52
N VAL A 520 40.89 -33.14 52.23
CA VAL A 520 42.31 -33.21 52.63
C VAL A 520 42.97 -34.39 51.92
N ASP A 521 42.45 -35.60 52.14
CA ASP A 521 42.88 -36.85 51.53
C ASP A 521 41.72 -37.54 50.77
N GLN A 522 42.03 -38.60 50.01
CA GLN A 522 41.05 -39.41 49.28
C GLN A 522 40.44 -40.54 50.14
N ILE A 523 40.66 -40.51 51.46
CA ILE A 523 40.36 -41.61 52.37
C ILE A 523 39.12 -41.30 53.20
N GLN A 524 39.01 -40.10 53.76
CA GLN A 524 37.88 -39.72 54.62
C GLN A 524 37.18 -38.45 54.10
N PRO A 525 35.87 -38.53 53.77
CA PRO A 525 35.14 -37.34 53.35
C PRO A 525 34.79 -36.48 54.58
N GLU A 526 35.01 -35.18 54.48
CA GLU A 526 34.71 -34.19 55.52
C GLU A 526 33.52 -33.31 55.13
N LYS A 527 32.93 -32.62 56.10
CA LYS A 527 31.82 -31.68 55.86
C LYS A 527 32.29 -30.53 54.97
N ALA A 528 31.51 -30.24 53.95
CA ALA A 528 31.75 -29.17 53.00
C ALA A 528 30.42 -28.56 52.53
N LYS A 529 30.51 -27.42 51.86
CA LYS A 529 29.39 -26.78 51.16
C LYS A 529 29.70 -26.64 49.68
N ILE A 530 28.71 -26.89 48.84
CA ILE A 530 28.80 -26.59 47.41
C ILE A 530 28.89 -25.07 47.24
N ASP A 531 29.89 -24.58 46.51
CA ASP A 531 29.98 -23.18 46.05
C ASP A 531 29.25 -23.05 44.71
N LYS A 532 29.74 -23.78 43.69
CA LYS A 532 29.16 -23.77 42.34
C LYS A 532 29.48 -25.02 41.55
N VAL A 533 28.69 -25.31 40.54
CA VAL A 533 29.05 -26.29 39.49
C VAL A 533 30.05 -25.64 38.55
N VAL A 534 31.19 -26.28 38.30
CA VAL A 534 32.34 -25.69 37.56
C VAL A 534 32.32 -26.11 36.10
N THR A 535 32.16 -27.41 35.84
CA THR A 535 32.14 -28.00 34.50
C THR A 535 31.29 -29.28 34.51
N THR A 536 30.90 -29.76 33.34
CA THR A 536 30.31 -31.09 33.17
C THR A 536 31.14 -31.83 32.13
N VAL A 537 31.76 -32.95 32.51
CA VAL A 537 32.62 -33.75 31.62
C VAL A 537 32.02 -35.15 31.54
N GLY A 538 31.71 -35.63 30.32
CA GLY A 538 31.09 -36.94 30.13
C GLY A 538 29.72 -37.10 30.81
N GLY A 539 28.97 -36.00 30.98
CA GLY A 539 27.65 -36.02 31.65
C GLY A 539 27.71 -36.01 33.19
N ILE A 540 28.90 -36.10 33.80
CA ILE A 540 29.07 -36.03 35.26
C ILE A 540 29.54 -34.62 35.65
N PRO A 541 28.79 -33.90 36.51
CA PRO A 541 29.19 -32.56 36.94
C PRO A 541 30.40 -32.59 37.85
N LYS A 542 31.30 -31.60 37.70
CA LYS A 542 32.32 -31.25 38.68
C LYS A 542 31.87 -30.03 39.47
N VAL A 543 32.01 -30.09 40.78
CA VAL A 543 31.49 -29.11 41.73
C VAL A 543 32.63 -28.55 42.54
N LYS A 544 32.66 -27.23 42.67
CA LYS A 544 33.54 -26.55 43.62
C LYS A 544 32.90 -26.61 44.99
N VAL A 545 33.62 -27.13 45.96
CA VAL A 545 33.20 -27.24 47.36
C VAL A 545 34.13 -26.42 48.25
N ILE A 546 33.58 -25.88 49.34
CA ILE A 546 34.30 -25.20 50.40
C ILE A 546 34.29 -26.11 51.62
N CYS A 547 35.47 -26.55 52.04
CA CYS A 547 35.64 -27.48 53.15
C CYS A 547 35.55 -26.76 54.50
N ASP A 548 34.80 -27.31 55.46
CA ASP A 548 34.52 -26.63 56.73
C ASP A 548 35.80 -26.46 57.59
N THR A 549 36.70 -27.44 57.59
CA THR A 549 37.88 -27.50 58.47
C THR A 549 38.99 -26.53 58.04
N GLU A 550 39.33 -26.50 56.74
CA GLU A 550 40.45 -25.69 56.23
C GLU A 550 40.02 -24.41 55.51
N LYS A 551 38.71 -24.21 55.29
CA LYS A 551 38.13 -23.15 54.44
C LYS A 551 38.75 -23.09 53.03
N LYS A 552 39.38 -24.18 52.57
CA LYS A 552 39.93 -24.30 51.23
C LYS A 552 38.85 -24.70 50.25
N GLU A 553 39.04 -24.27 49.02
CA GLU A 553 38.20 -24.60 47.89
C GLU A 553 38.79 -25.80 47.15
N ARG A 554 37.95 -26.79 46.83
CA ARG A 554 38.33 -27.94 46.00
C ARG A 554 37.31 -28.18 44.91
N VAL A 555 37.77 -28.77 43.80
CA VAL A 555 36.90 -29.23 42.71
C VAL A 555 36.77 -30.73 42.83
N GLU A 556 35.54 -31.18 43.08
CA GLU A 556 35.18 -32.57 43.23
C GLU A 556 34.28 -33.06 42.10
N VAL A 557 34.30 -34.36 41.83
CA VAL A 557 33.32 -34.98 40.94
C VAL A 557 32.02 -35.20 41.72
N ALA A 558 30.88 -34.78 41.17
CA ALA A 558 29.60 -34.85 41.87
C ALA A 558 29.25 -36.26 42.34
N SER A 559 29.66 -37.31 41.61
CA SER A 559 29.44 -38.71 41.98
C SER A 559 30.17 -39.15 43.24
N ALA A 560 31.24 -38.46 43.65
CA ALA A 560 31.98 -38.72 44.88
C ALA A 560 31.36 -38.02 46.11
N LEU A 561 30.41 -37.11 45.89
CA LEU A 561 29.76 -36.38 46.98
C LEU A 561 28.76 -37.29 47.71
N ILE A 562 28.77 -37.15 49.03
CA ILE A 562 27.84 -37.84 49.93
C ILE A 562 27.06 -36.78 50.69
N THR A 563 25.82 -37.06 51.07
CA THR A 563 25.06 -36.16 51.95
C THR A 563 24.22 -36.97 52.93
N GLN A 564 23.55 -36.27 53.84
CA GLN A 564 22.66 -36.86 54.84
C GLN A 564 21.25 -36.35 54.62
N LYS A 565 20.24 -37.17 54.93
CA LYS A 565 18.82 -36.81 54.78
C LYS A 565 18.46 -35.48 55.43
N ALA A 566 19.07 -35.18 56.58
CA ALA A 566 18.84 -33.95 57.35
C ALA A 566 19.43 -32.68 56.71
N TRP A 567 20.35 -32.82 55.75
CA TRP A 567 20.98 -31.69 55.04
C TRP A 567 20.32 -31.38 53.70
N LEU A 568 19.48 -32.29 53.23
CA LEU A 568 18.74 -32.13 51.98
C LEU A 568 17.46 -31.32 52.21
N PRO A 569 17.00 -30.56 51.20
CA PRO A 569 15.69 -29.94 51.25
C PRO A 569 14.59 -30.96 51.60
N PRO A 570 13.57 -30.55 52.37
CA PRO A 570 12.45 -31.44 52.68
C PRO A 570 11.79 -31.92 51.40
N LYS A 571 11.32 -33.17 51.40
CA LYS A 571 10.57 -33.72 50.26
C LYS A 571 9.26 -32.94 50.16
N LYS A 572 9.09 -32.19 49.08
CA LYS A 572 7.82 -31.58 48.68
C LYS A 572 7.09 -32.49 47.68
N PRO A 573 5.76 -32.34 47.52
CA PRO A 573 4.87 -33.28 46.86
C PRO A 573 5.33 -33.72 45.47
#